data_AF-A0A9X2KBH8-F1
#
_entry.id   AF-A0A9X2KBH8-F1
#
_cell.length_a   1.000
_cell.length_b   1.000
_cell.length_c   1.000
_cell.angle_alpha   90.00
_cell.angle_beta   90.00
_cell.angle_gamma   90.00
#
_symmetry.space_group_name_H-M   'P 1'
#
loop_
_entity.id
_entity.type
_entity.pdbx_description
1 polymer ?
#
loop_
_entity_poly.entity_id
_entity_poly.type
_entity_poly.pdbx_seq_one_letter_code
_entity_poly.pdbx_strand_id
1 'polypeptide(L)'
;MTQAWDAIAGEAVRRALACVDRPAYTVLAGGARLPQAPNPAVVAGMLERLEAEPGHRVLEIGTGSGFSAAVLSRLVGPDGHVTSVDIDARLTARAARLLADDGCRNVRLVTGDGTRWAPPAGDQGRGPSGVAAAGDQRRGPSGVGYDRVIAWVTPVRVPDVWVRHAVPGALIVTPVHLAPLARAMAVARLRRGAGPDRLAADLLMPGGFAEARPEPHDQWPVPSYGVDALTRDAAGRMWWVAAEWLRAHEPAVGMRLLELMITDGRGGTGWPGAVDLHAYLMAARPEGLTTAALGDQGWGVGCSDPGGVALAGPSGDLFVAGAPAAADRLDGWALEWRERGRPGMADLVPRLHRRGTGWDVRAAVP
;
A
#
# COMPACT_ATOMS: atom_id res chain seq x y z
N MET A 1 -21.24 19.12 7.19
CA MET A 1 -19.87 19.06 6.63
C MET A 1 -19.74 17.75 5.89
N THR A 2 -19.53 17.79 4.57
CA THR A 2 -19.29 16.60 3.75
C THR A 2 -18.00 15.92 4.23
N GLN A 3 -18.07 14.63 4.57
CA GLN A 3 -16.89 13.89 5.01
C GLN A 3 -16.04 13.49 3.79
N ALA A 4 -14.72 13.38 3.97
CA ALA A 4 -13.76 13.18 2.87
C ALA A 4 -13.98 11.90 2.02
N TRP A 5 -14.85 10.99 2.48
CA TRP A 5 -15.18 9.73 1.81
C TRP A 5 -16.53 9.74 1.08
N ASP A 6 -17.32 10.81 1.18
CA ASP A 6 -18.68 10.85 0.62
C ASP A 6 -18.73 10.71 -0.91
N ALA A 7 -17.68 11.15 -1.60
CA ALA A 7 -17.54 11.04 -3.05
C ALA A 7 -17.00 9.68 -3.55
N ILE A 8 -16.54 8.82 -2.63
CA ILE A 8 -15.78 7.60 -2.96
C ILE A 8 -16.51 6.35 -2.50
N ALA A 9 -17.11 6.39 -1.31
CA ALA A 9 -17.74 5.24 -0.69
C ALA A 9 -19.22 5.12 -1.03
N GLY A 10 -19.64 3.91 -1.37
CA GLY A 10 -21.04 3.54 -1.49
C GLY A 10 -21.76 3.60 -0.14
N GLU A 11 -23.07 3.45 -0.16
CA GLU A 11 -23.92 3.61 1.04
C GLU A 11 -23.51 2.68 2.19
N ALA A 12 -23.20 1.41 1.90
CA ALA A 12 -22.80 0.45 2.94
C ALA A 12 -21.49 0.88 3.65
N VAL A 13 -20.47 1.26 2.88
CA VAL A 13 -19.17 1.71 3.41
C VAL A 13 -19.31 3.02 4.15
N ARG A 14 -20.08 3.99 3.64
CA ARG A 14 -20.34 5.26 4.35
C ARG A 14 -21.04 5.04 5.68
N ARG A 15 -22.08 4.20 5.73
CA ARG A 15 -22.75 3.86 6.99
C ARG A 15 -21.81 3.18 7.98
N ALA A 16 -21.02 2.21 7.53
CA ALA A 16 -20.06 1.53 8.40
C ALA A 16 -18.99 2.49 8.96
N LEU A 17 -18.45 3.38 8.13
CA LEU A 17 -17.51 4.43 8.55
C LEU A 17 -18.14 5.39 9.57
N ALA A 18 -19.40 5.79 9.36
CA ALA A 18 -20.12 6.69 10.25
C ALA A 18 -20.45 6.05 11.62
N CYS A 19 -20.54 4.72 11.70
CA CYS A 19 -20.79 3.99 12.94
C CYS A 19 -19.56 3.83 13.85
N VAL A 20 -18.36 4.21 13.39
CA VAL A 20 -17.12 4.01 14.15
C VAL A 20 -16.48 5.36 14.48
N ASP A 21 -16.25 5.62 15.77
CA ASP A 21 -15.58 6.83 16.24
C ASP A 21 -14.07 6.82 15.90
N ARG A 22 -13.72 7.36 14.73
CA ARG A 22 -12.32 7.41 14.26
C ARG A 22 -11.36 8.08 15.26
N PRO A 23 -11.66 9.26 15.84
CA PRO A 23 -10.84 9.84 16.90
C PRO A 23 -10.46 8.87 18.03
N ALA A 24 -11.42 8.07 18.54
CA ALA A 24 -11.15 7.08 19.58
C ALA A 24 -10.08 6.05 19.15
N TYR A 25 -10.12 5.63 17.88
CA TYR A 25 -9.13 4.71 17.35
C TYR A 25 -7.78 5.40 17.05
N THR A 26 -7.76 6.64 16.58
CA THR A 26 -6.53 7.29 16.09
C THR A 26 -5.69 7.97 17.18
N VAL A 27 -6.22 8.19 18.38
CA VAL A 27 -5.53 8.88 19.49
C VAL A 27 -5.26 7.95 20.67
N LEU A 28 -4.01 7.86 21.14
CA LEU A 28 -3.62 7.12 22.34
C LEU A 28 -4.14 7.80 23.62
N ALA A 29 -4.37 7.00 24.66
CA ALA A 29 -4.53 7.52 26.02
C ALA A 29 -3.27 8.31 26.39
N GLY A 30 -3.40 9.62 26.60
CA GLY A 30 -2.29 10.58 26.73
C GLY A 30 -2.12 11.57 25.57
N GLY A 31 -2.99 11.52 24.55
CA GLY A 31 -3.08 12.54 23.49
C GLY A 31 -2.14 12.36 22.30
N ALA A 32 -1.22 11.41 22.34
CA ALA A 32 -0.36 11.07 21.21
C ALA A 32 -1.16 10.39 20.09
N ARG A 33 -0.95 10.77 18.83
CA ARG A 33 -1.58 10.08 17.69
C ARG A 33 -0.91 8.74 17.43
N LEU A 34 -1.71 7.71 17.17
CA LEU A 34 -1.17 6.44 16.68
C LEU A 34 -0.55 6.63 15.29
N PRO A 35 0.46 5.81 14.94
CA PRO A 35 0.90 5.66 13.56
C PRO A 35 -0.18 4.96 12.73
N GLN A 36 -1.20 5.72 12.36
CA GLN A 36 -2.25 5.31 11.44
C GLN A 36 -2.57 6.54 10.60
N ALA A 37 -1.74 6.80 9.60
CA ALA A 37 -1.86 7.95 8.72
C ALA A 37 -2.34 7.60 7.29
N PRO A 38 -3.22 6.60 7.03
CA PRO A 38 -3.77 6.51 5.68
C PRO A 38 -4.80 7.63 5.48
N ASN A 39 -4.71 8.25 4.30
CA ASN A 39 -5.67 9.23 3.86
C ASN A 39 -7.08 8.61 3.93
N PRO A 40 -8.06 9.24 4.62
CA PRO A 40 -9.44 8.73 4.69
C PRO A 40 -10.04 8.31 3.35
N ALA A 41 -9.74 9.05 2.28
CA ALA A 41 -10.18 8.75 0.93
C ALA A 41 -9.64 7.41 0.42
N VAL A 42 -8.37 7.10 0.72
CA VAL A 42 -7.73 5.83 0.33
C VAL A 42 -8.33 4.67 1.12
N VAL A 43 -8.56 4.84 2.43
CA VAL A 43 -9.23 3.81 3.26
C VAL A 43 -10.62 3.50 2.73
N ALA A 44 -11.43 4.53 2.50
CA ALA A 44 -12.77 4.38 1.95
C ALA A 44 -12.76 3.73 0.56
N GLY A 45 -11.85 4.15 -0.32
CA GLY A 45 -11.69 3.58 -1.66
C GLY A 45 -11.30 2.10 -1.62
N MET A 46 -10.40 1.70 -0.72
CA MET A 46 -10.01 0.30 -0.57
C MET A 46 -11.14 -0.56 0.00
N LEU A 47 -11.86 -0.06 1.01
CA LEU A 47 -13.02 -0.76 1.56
C LEU A 47 -14.15 -0.92 0.53
N GLU A 48 -14.37 0.10 -0.30
CA GLU A 48 -15.34 0.03 -1.39
C GLU A 48 -14.95 -1.05 -2.41
N ARG A 49 -13.69 -1.07 -2.84
CA ARG A 49 -13.19 -2.08 -3.80
C ARG A 49 -13.06 -3.48 -3.21
N LEU A 50 -13.06 -3.61 -1.88
CA LEU A 50 -13.11 -4.89 -1.21
C LEU A 50 -14.47 -5.55 -1.40
N GLU A 51 -15.55 -4.78 -1.62
CA GLU A 51 -16.91 -5.31 -1.81
C GLU A 51 -17.28 -6.30 -0.68
N ALA A 52 -16.98 -5.95 0.58
CA ALA A 52 -17.36 -6.77 1.73
C ALA A 52 -18.88 -6.72 1.93
N GLU A 53 -19.46 -7.85 2.32
CA GLU A 53 -20.92 -8.03 2.42
C GLU A 53 -21.24 -8.76 3.73
N PRO A 54 -22.48 -8.67 4.23
CA PRO A 54 -22.92 -9.44 5.39
C PRO A 54 -22.62 -10.93 5.26
N GLY A 55 -22.09 -11.54 6.33
CA GLY A 55 -21.70 -12.96 6.37
C GLY A 55 -20.31 -13.27 5.85
N HIS A 56 -19.63 -12.33 5.18
CA HIS A 56 -18.27 -12.58 4.68
C HIS A 56 -17.23 -12.75 5.80
N ARG A 57 -16.22 -13.56 5.51
CA ARG A 57 -15.02 -13.72 6.33
C ARG A 57 -13.88 -12.92 5.72
N VAL A 58 -13.37 -11.95 6.48
CA VAL A 58 -12.32 -11.02 6.03
C VAL A 58 -11.01 -11.32 6.75
N LEU A 59 -9.91 -11.41 6.01
CA LEU A 59 -8.56 -11.33 6.55
C LEU A 59 -8.03 -9.90 6.35
N GLU A 60 -7.70 -9.23 7.45
CA GLU A 60 -7.06 -7.92 7.45
C GLU A 60 -5.59 -8.05 7.89
N ILE A 61 -4.68 -7.42 7.15
CA ILE A 61 -3.26 -7.34 7.47
C ILE A 61 -2.88 -5.90 7.82
N GLY A 62 -2.33 -5.72 9.01
CA GLY A 62 -2.03 -4.42 9.63
C GLY A 62 -3.24 -3.87 10.38
N THR A 63 -3.50 -4.39 11.60
CA THR A 63 -4.56 -3.89 12.50
C THR A 63 -4.39 -2.39 12.78
N GLY A 64 -3.16 -1.93 12.98
CA GLY A 64 -2.87 -0.54 13.33
C GLY A 64 -3.63 -0.12 14.58
N SER A 65 -4.50 0.89 14.44
CA SER A 65 -5.34 1.32 15.56
C SER A 65 -6.49 0.39 15.92
N GLY A 66 -6.93 -0.47 15.00
CA GLY A 66 -8.20 -1.21 15.05
C GLY A 66 -9.38 -0.53 14.34
N PHE A 67 -9.22 0.69 13.81
CA PHE A 67 -10.33 1.42 13.17
C PHE A 67 -10.94 0.66 11.98
N SER A 68 -10.11 0.19 11.05
CA SER A 68 -10.57 -0.54 9.87
C SER A 68 -11.19 -1.89 10.25
N ALA A 69 -10.64 -2.59 11.26
CA ALA A 69 -11.24 -3.80 11.81
C ALA A 69 -12.66 -3.56 12.35
N ALA A 70 -12.89 -2.42 13.03
CA ALA A 70 -14.21 -2.03 13.50
C ALA A 70 -15.16 -1.73 12.34
N VAL A 71 -14.70 -1.02 11.30
CA VAL A 71 -15.51 -0.74 10.11
C VAL A 71 -15.87 -2.04 9.37
N LEU A 72 -14.91 -2.93 9.18
CA LEU A 72 -15.12 -4.25 8.57
C LEU A 72 -16.10 -5.10 9.39
N SER A 73 -16.00 -5.05 10.72
CA SER A 73 -16.94 -5.71 11.63
C SER A 73 -18.39 -5.29 11.38
N ARG A 74 -18.65 -4.00 11.15
CA ARG A 74 -19.97 -3.48 10.78
C ARG A 74 -20.40 -3.93 9.39
N LEU A 75 -19.48 -3.91 8.41
CA LEU A 75 -19.77 -4.29 7.02
C LEU A 75 -20.19 -5.75 6.88
N VAL A 76 -19.48 -6.66 7.55
CA VAL A 76 -19.77 -8.10 7.45
C VAL A 76 -20.90 -8.54 8.38
N GLY A 77 -21.37 -7.65 9.27
CA GLY A 77 -22.49 -7.92 10.16
C GLY A 77 -22.23 -9.06 11.17
N PRO A 78 -23.22 -9.39 12.00
CA PRO A 78 -23.06 -10.33 13.11
C PRO A 78 -22.71 -11.77 12.67
N ASP A 79 -23.12 -12.16 11.46
CA ASP A 79 -22.86 -13.50 10.91
C ASP A 79 -21.52 -13.59 10.16
N GLY A 80 -20.88 -12.44 9.89
CA GLY A 80 -19.55 -12.37 9.30
C GLY A 80 -18.45 -12.40 10.36
N HIS A 81 -17.19 -12.46 9.91
CA HIS A 81 -16.04 -12.49 10.81
C HIS A 81 -14.84 -11.77 10.22
N VAL A 82 -14.11 -11.03 11.07
CA VAL A 82 -12.86 -10.36 10.69
C VAL A 82 -11.72 -10.99 11.48
N THR A 83 -10.69 -11.50 10.79
CA THR A 83 -9.39 -11.80 11.41
C THR A 83 -8.44 -10.67 11.06
N SER A 84 -7.94 -9.95 12.05
CA SER A 84 -7.02 -8.81 11.87
C SER A 84 -5.66 -9.13 12.50
N VAL A 85 -4.61 -9.05 11.70
CA VAL A 85 -3.25 -9.46 12.06
C VAL A 85 -2.32 -8.25 12.10
N ASP A 86 -1.58 -8.07 13.19
CA ASP A 86 -0.55 -7.04 13.31
C ASP A 86 0.70 -7.58 14.00
N ILE A 87 1.86 -7.06 13.62
CA ILE A 87 3.13 -7.52 14.19
C ILE A 87 3.40 -6.91 15.57
N ASP A 88 2.81 -5.75 15.89
CA ASP A 88 2.99 -5.09 17.17
C ASP A 88 1.93 -5.53 18.19
N ALA A 89 2.38 -6.24 19.23
CA ALA A 89 1.54 -6.68 20.35
C ALA A 89 0.86 -5.51 21.10
N ARG A 90 1.45 -4.31 21.12
CA ARG A 90 0.86 -3.13 21.75
C ARG A 90 -0.35 -2.63 20.97
N LEU A 91 -0.27 -2.69 19.64
CA LEU A 91 -1.37 -2.30 18.76
C LEU A 91 -2.54 -3.28 18.87
N THR A 92 -2.29 -4.59 18.81
CA THR A 92 -3.34 -5.59 18.98
C THR A 92 -3.99 -5.51 20.37
N ALA A 93 -3.22 -5.36 21.45
CA ALA A 93 -3.76 -5.23 22.80
C ALA A 93 -4.58 -3.95 23.01
N ARG A 94 -4.26 -2.86 22.30
CA ARG A 94 -5.07 -1.64 22.31
C ARG A 94 -6.33 -1.81 21.48
N ALA A 95 -6.22 -2.33 20.26
CA ALA A 95 -7.35 -2.59 19.38
C ALA A 95 -8.38 -3.51 20.06
N ALA A 96 -7.92 -4.53 20.81
CA ALA A 96 -8.80 -5.44 21.55
C ALA A 96 -9.73 -4.71 22.53
N ARG A 97 -9.19 -3.74 23.26
CA ARG A 97 -9.97 -2.93 24.21
C ARG A 97 -10.99 -2.05 23.49
N LEU A 98 -10.54 -1.30 22.48
CA LEU A 98 -11.43 -0.41 21.73
C LEU A 98 -12.54 -1.14 20.96
N LEU A 99 -12.21 -2.29 20.36
CA LEU A 99 -13.20 -3.12 19.68
C LEU A 99 -14.23 -3.68 20.66
N ALA A 100 -13.81 -4.07 21.87
CA ALA A 100 -14.74 -4.50 22.91
C ALA A 100 -15.65 -3.35 23.36
N ASP A 101 -15.10 -2.15 23.57
CA ASP A 101 -15.84 -0.95 23.96
C ASP A 101 -16.85 -0.53 22.87
N ASP A 102 -16.48 -0.68 21.59
CA ASP A 102 -17.35 -0.42 20.44
C ASP A 102 -18.36 -1.57 20.19
N GLY A 103 -18.32 -2.64 20.98
CA GLY A 103 -19.23 -3.79 20.85
C GLY A 103 -18.96 -4.67 19.62
N CYS A 104 -17.78 -4.57 19.02
CA CYS A 104 -17.34 -5.41 17.90
C CYS A 104 -17.02 -6.83 18.40
N ARG A 105 -18.02 -7.73 18.37
CA ARG A 105 -17.89 -9.12 18.86
C ARG A 105 -17.40 -10.11 17.81
N ASN A 106 -17.36 -9.74 16.54
CA ASN A 106 -17.03 -10.62 15.42
C ASN A 106 -15.60 -10.40 14.88
N VAL A 107 -14.71 -9.80 15.67
CA VAL A 107 -13.30 -9.56 15.30
C VAL A 107 -12.37 -10.45 16.13
N ARG A 108 -11.48 -11.17 15.45
CA ARG A 108 -10.35 -11.87 16.05
C ARG A 108 -9.07 -11.11 15.75
N LEU A 109 -8.35 -10.75 16.80
CA LEU A 109 -7.02 -10.15 16.70
C LEU A 109 -5.95 -11.21 16.80
N VAL A 110 -4.90 -11.06 16.01
CA VAL A 110 -3.72 -11.93 16.06
C VAL A 110 -2.45 -11.09 16.03
N THR A 111 -1.52 -11.39 16.93
CA THR A 111 -0.17 -10.82 16.90
C THR A 111 0.76 -11.72 16.10
N GLY A 112 1.35 -11.20 15.03
CA GLY A 112 2.32 -11.91 14.20
C GLY A 112 2.59 -11.22 12.86
N ASP A 113 3.57 -11.75 12.13
CA ASP A 113 3.90 -11.27 10.78
C ASP A 113 2.77 -11.65 9.80
N GLY A 114 1.96 -10.66 9.43
CA GLY A 114 0.84 -10.84 8.50
C GLY A 114 1.26 -11.28 7.09
N THR A 115 2.51 -11.13 6.68
CA THR A 115 3.00 -11.64 5.38
C THR A 115 3.22 -13.15 5.38
N ARG A 116 3.31 -13.76 6.58
CA ARG A 116 3.56 -15.20 6.79
C ARG A 116 2.43 -15.89 7.54
N TRP A 117 1.55 -15.12 8.17
CA TRP A 117 0.50 -15.65 9.02
C TRP A 117 -0.45 -16.56 8.26
N ALA A 118 -0.72 -17.72 8.85
CA ALA A 118 -1.71 -18.67 8.42
C ALA A 118 -2.60 -19.04 9.62
N PRO A 119 -3.90 -19.33 9.41
CA PRO A 119 -4.74 -19.89 10.45
C PRO A 119 -4.15 -21.23 10.94
N PRO A 120 -4.19 -21.50 12.27
CA PRO A 120 -3.77 -22.79 12.82
C PRO A 120 -4.53 -23.96 12.20
N ALA A 121 -3.91 -25.14 12.15
CA ALA A 121 -4.58 -26.36 11.70
C ALA A 121 -5.79 -26.67 12.61
N GLY A 122 -6.94 -26.99 12.02
CA GLY A 122 -8.18 -27.32 12.75
C GLY A 122 -8.97 -26.10 13.26
N ASP A 123 -8.49 -24.88 12.99
CA ASP A 123 -9.28 -23.67 13.17
C ASP A 123 -10.51 -23.74 12.25
N GLN A 124 -11.71 -23.81 12.79
CA GLN A 124 -12.95 -23.79 11.97
C GLN A 124 -13.37 -22.35 11.63
N GLY A 125 -12.57 -21.35 12.00
CA GLY A 125 -12.91 -19.94 11.92
C GLY A 125 -14.14 -19.58 12.75
N ARG A 126 -14.26 -20.22 13.91
CA ARG A 126 -15.32 -19.90 14.86
C ARG A 126 -15.03 -18.49 15.37
N GLY A 127 -15.96 -17.57 15.13
CA GLY A 127 -16.05 -16.35 15.92
C GLY A 127 -16.30 -16.71 17.39
N PRO A 128 -16.19 -15.75 18.33
CA PRO A 128 -16.44 -16.01 19.76
C PRO A 128 -17.87 -16.50 20.07
N SER A 129 -18.80 -16.44 19.11
CA SER A 129 -20.15 -17.04 19.20
C SER A 129 -20.19 -18.56 18.99
N GLY A 130 -19.08 -19.21 18.60
CA GLY A 130 -18.97 -20.67 18.52
C GLY A 130 -19.77 -21.35 17.39
N VAL A 131 -20.54 -20.60 16.60
CA VAL A 131 -21.36 -21.15 15.51
C VAL A 131 -20.47 -21.47 14.31
N ALA A 132 -20.40 -22.74 13.94
CA ALA A 132 -19.81 -23.16 12.68
C ALA A 132 -20.77 -22.78 11.54
N ALA A 133 -20.30 -22.02 10.56
CA ALA A 133 -21.03 -21.90 9.30
C ALA A 133 -21.11 -23.29 8.66
N ALA A 134 -22.33 -23.79 8.45
CA ALA A 134 -22.57 -25.12 7.90
C ALA A 134 -21.89 -25.27 6.53
N GLY A 135 -21.04 -26.30 6.38
CA GLY A 135 -20.76 -27.01 5.12
C GLY A 135 -20.45 -26.20 3.85
N ASP A 136 -19.77 -25.06 3.90
CA ASP A 136 -19.39 -24.33 2.69
C ASP A 136 -18.23 -25.04 1.97
N GLN A 137 -18.56 -25.77 0.91
CA GLN A 137 -17.64 -26.56 0.09
C GLN A 137 -16.55 -25.73 -0.61
N ARG A 138 -16.66 -24.39 -0.64
CA ARG A 138 -15.60 -23.51 -1.17
C ARG A 138 -14.37 -23.45 -0.25
N ARG A 139 -14.49 -23.96 0.98
CA ARG A 139 -13.45 -23.89 2.00
C ARG A 139 -12.53 -25.10 1.87
N GLY A 140 -11.23 -24.83 1.75
CA GLY A 140 -10.20 -25.86 1.61
C GLY A 140 -10.10 -26.79 2.83
N PRO A 141 -9.18 -27.77 2.82
CA PRO A 141 -9.13 -28.86 3.81
C PRO A 141 -8.93 -28.41 5.28
N SER A 142 -8.48 -27.16 5.53
CA SER A 142 -8.42 -26.58 6.88
C SER A 142 -9.76 -26.04 7.39
N GLY A 143 -10.80 -25.93 6.56
CA GLY A 143 -12.08 -25.31 6.90
C GLY A 143 -12.07 -23.77 6.97
N VAL A 144 -10.89 -23.14 6.93
CA VAL A 144 -10.74 -21.67 6.91
C VAL A 144 -10.53 -21.19 5.49
N GLY A 145 -11.49 -20.38 5.03
CA GLY A 145 -11.41 -19.63 3.79
C GLY A 145 -11.91 -18.21 4.02
N TYR A 146 -11.21 -17.24 3.46
CA TYR A 146 -11.58 -15.83 3.50
C TYR A 146 -12.22 -15.43 2.18
N ASP A 147 -13.40 -14.82 2.27
CA ASP A 147 -14.13 -14.25 1.14
C ASP A 147 -13.45 -12.97 0.66
N ARG A 148 -12.74 -12.29 1.56
CA ARG A 148 -12.07 -11.02 1.33
C ARG A 148 -10.73 -10.98 2.06
N VAL A 149 -9.72 -10.39 1.43
CA VAL A 149 -8.44 -10.08 2.06
C VAL A 149 -8.11 -8.61 1.82
N ILE A 150 -7.70 -7.91 2.86
CA ILE A 150 -7.26 -6.52 2.75
C ILE A 150 -5.96 -6.31 3.51
N ALA A 151 -5.04 -5.52 2.96
CA ALA A 151 -3.79 -5.19 3.61
C ALA A 151 -3.58 -3.67 3.66
N TRP A 152 -3.19 -3.17 4.84
CA TRP A 152 -2.86 -1.77 5.09
C TRP A 152 -1.35 -1.53 5.20
N VAL A 153 -0.57 -2.51 4.76
CA VAL A 153 0.90 -2.47 4.65
C VAL A 153 1.31 -3.03 3.30
N THR A 154 2.38 -2.48 2.72
CA THR A 154 2.86 -2.86 1.39
C THR A 154 3.86 -4.00 1.48
N PRO A 155 3.50 -5.24 1.13
CA PRO A 155 4.47 -6.32 1.09
C PRO A 155 5.39 -6.16 -0.13
N VAL A 156 6.61 -6.71 -0.05
CA VAL A 156 7.53 -6.73 -1.21
C VAL A 156 6.89 -7.41 -2.42
N ARG A 157 6.11 -8.47 -2.18
CA ARG A 157 5.29 -9.19 -3.16
C ARG A 157 4.00 -9.60 -2.48
N VAL A 158 2.92 -9.80 -3.23
CA VAL A 158 1.68 -10.35 -2.68
C VAL A 158 1.96 -11.78 -2.18
N PRO A 159 1.84 -12.06 -0.87
CA PRO A 159 2.20 -13.37 -0.31
C PRO A 159 1.26 -14.49 -0.75
N ASP A 160 1.82 -15.66 -1.10
CA ASP A 160 1.04 -16.85 -1.46
C ASP A 160 0.13 -17.33 -0.32
N VAL A 161 0.50 -17.05 0.93
CA VAL A 161 -0.34 -17.42 2.08
C VAL A 161 -1.70 -16.71 2.07
N TRP A 162 -1.75 -15.46 1.59
CA TRP A 162 -3.02 -14.73 1.43
C TRP A 162 -3.88 -15.38 0.34
N VAL A 163 -3.27 -15.73 -0.79
CA VAL A 163 -3.94 -16.36 -1.94
C VAL A 163 -4.45 -17.77 -1.58
N ARG A 164 -3.66 -18.56 -0.86
CA ARG A 164 -4.01 -19.92 -0.45
C ARG A 164 -5.17 -19.98 0.54
N HIS A 165 -5.34 -18.96 1.38
CA HIS A 165 -6.44 -18.89 2.35
C HIS A 165 -7.64 -18.08 1.87
N ALA A 166 -7.57 -17.51 0.67
CA ALA A 166 -8.71 -16.91 0.00
C ALA A 166 -9.53 -17.98 -0.76
N VAL A 167 -10.86 -17.96 -0.62
CA VAL A 167 -11.73 -18.90 -1.35
C VAL A 167 -11.79 -18.54 -2.85
N PRO A 168 -12.12 -19.49 -3.75
CA PRO A 168 -12.38 -19.14 -5.14
C PRO A 168 -13.42 -18.02 -5.28
N GLY A 169 -13.10 -17.01 -6.09
CA GLY A 169 -13.90 -15.80 -6.28
C GLY A 169 -13.58 -14.66 -5.32
N ALA A 170 -12.83 -14.91 -4.24
CA ALA A 170 -12.48 -13.92 -3.24
C ALA A 170 -11.71 -12.72 -3.84
N LEU A 171 -11.93 -11.56 -3.24
CA LEU A 171 -11.22 -10.32 -3.56
C LEU A 171 -10.10 -10.07 -2.57
N ILE A 172 -8.94 -9.67 -3.10
CA ILE A 172 -7.78 -9.25 -2.32
C ILE A 172 -7.48 -7.79 -2.71
N VAL A 173 -7.55 -6.86 -1.76
CA VAL A 173 -7.23 -5.45 -1.97
C VAL A 173 -5.98 -5.12 -1.18
N THR A 174 -4.87 -4.83 -1.86
CA THR A 174 -3.58 -4.64 -1.20
C THR A 174 -2.75 -3.59 -1.92
N PRO A 175 -1.98 -2.76 -1.20
CA PRO A 175 -0.88 -2.05 -1.81
C PRO A 175 0.16 -3.02 -2.37
N VAL A 176 0.80 -2.62 -3.47
CA VAL A 176 1.79 -3.39 -4.24
C VAL A 176 2.85 -2.45 -4.80
N HIS A 177 4.05 -2.97 -5.05
CA HIS A 177 5.09 -2.25 -5.78
C HIS A 177 4.88 -2.37 -7.29
N LEU A 178 4.80 -1.24 -8.00
CA LEU A 178 4.75 -1.18 -9.46
C LEU A 178 6.14 -1.18 -10.10
N ALA A 179 7.18 -0.79 -9.36
CA ALA A 179 8.59 -0.88 -9.72
C ALA A 179 9.41 -1.25 -8.48
N PRO A 180 10.61 -1.84 -8.62
CA PRO A 180 11.44 -2.20 -7.48
C PRO A 180 12.19 -0.99 -6.92
N LEU A 181 11.47 0.12 -6.72
CA LEU A 181 11.96 1.41 -6.24
C LEU A 181 11.16 1.83 -5.00
N ALA A 182 11.78 2.62 -4.14
CA ALA A 182 11.10 3.22 -3.00
C ALA A 182 9.90 4.06 -3.46
N ARG A 183 8.77 3.97 -2.75
CA ARG A 183 7.50 4.68 -3.06
C ARG A 183 6.89 4.40 -4.44
N ALA A 184 7.44 3.50 -5.24
CA ALA A 184 6.86 3.11 -6.52
C ALA A 184 5.70 2.12 -6.31
N MET A 185 4.58 2.63 -5.79
CA MET A 185 3.47 1.84 -5.26
C MET A 185 2.14 2.20 -5.90
N ALA A 186 1.23 1.24 -5.89
CA ALA A 186 -0.18 1.43 -6.13
C ALA A 186 -0.97 0.51 -5.21
N VAL A 187 -2.29 0.68 -5.16
CA VAL A 187 -3.19 -0.34 -4.62
C VAL A 187 -3.75 -1.16 -5.76
N ALA A 188 -3.72 -2.48 -5.62
CA ALA A 188 -4.29 -3.42 -6.57
C ALA A 188 -5.49 -4.14 -5.98
N ARG A 189 -6.50 -4.40 -6.84
CA ARG A 189 -7.52 -5.40 -6.57
C ARG A 189 -7.21 -6.67 -7.37
N LEU A 190 -7.18 -7.78 -6.64
CA LEU A 190 -6.89 -9.10 -7.16
C LEU A 190 -8.11 -9.99 -6.93
N ARG A 191 -8.34 -10.93 -7.84
CA ARG A 191 -9.40 -11.92 -7.77
C ARG A 191 -8.83 -13.32 -7.77
N ARG A 192 -9.21 -14.10 -6.76
CA ARG A 192 -8.86 -15.50 -6.60
C ARG A 192 -9.64 -16.36 -7.59
N GLY A 193 -8.95 -17.11 -8.44
CA GLY A 193 -9.55 -18.08 -9.38
C GLY A 193 -9.85 -19.45 -8.73
N ALA A 194 -10.27 -20.42 -9.54
CA ALA A 194 -10.64 -21.75 -9.03
C ALA A 194 -9.43 -22.54 -8.45
N GLY A 195 -8.33 -22.67 -9.18
CA GLY A 195 -7.12 -23.40 -8.73
C GLY A 195 -6.17 -22.53 -7.91
N PRO A 196 -5.40 -23.07 -6.94
CA PRO A 196 -4.59 -22.34 -5.94
C PRO A 196 -3.64 -21.29 -6.53
N ASP A 197 -3.15 -21.53 -7.74
CA ASP A 197 -2.21 -20.65 -8.44
C ASP A 197 -2.88 -19.73 -9.47
N ARG A 198 -4.21 -19.58 -9.41
CA ARG A 198 -4.95 -18.68 -10.29
C ARG A 198 -5.27 -17.39 -9.55
N LEU A 199 -4.55 -16.33 -9.88
CA LEU A 199 -4.80 -14.99 -9.39
C LEU A 199 -4.86 -14.06 -10.61
N ALA A 200 -5.86 -13.21 -10.66
CA ALA A 200 -5.98 -12.15 -11.66
C ALA A 200 -5.95 -10.80 -10.93
N ALA A 201 -5.45 -9.76 -11.60
CA ALA A 201 -5.56 -8.38 -11.14
C ALA A 201 -6.48 -7.66 -12.13
N ASP A 202 -7.45 -6.91 -11.63
CA ASP A 202 -8.44 -6.25 -12.49
C ASP A 202 -8.50 -4.72 -12.29
N LEU A 203 -7.81 -4.18 -11.29
CA LEU A 203 -7.81 -2.76 -11.01
C LEU A 203 -6.51 -2.32 -10.33
N LEU A 204 -6.03 -1.14 -10.71
CA LEU A 204 -5.04 -0.35 -9.99
C LEU A 204 -5.65 0.97 -9.55
N MET A 205 -5.24 1.48 -8.39
CA MET A 205 -5.64 2.79 -7.91
C MET A 205 -4.48 3.49 -7.19
N PRO A 206 -4.45 4.84 -7.18
CA PRO A 206 -3.42 5.58 -6.49
C PRO A 206 -3.46 5.27 -5.00
N GLY A 207 -2.30 4.99 -4.42
CA GLY A 207 -2.19 4.70 -2.99
C GLY A 207 -0.85 4.07 -2.65
N GLY A 208 -0.45 4.26 -1.40
CA GLY A 208 0.75 3.65 -0.83
C GLY A 208 0.61 3.62 0.68
N PHE A 209 1.07 2.53 1.26
CA PHE A 209 1.08 2.33 2.71
C PHE A 209 2.50 2.01 3.16
N ALA A 210 2.74 2.11 4.47
CA ALA A 210 4.02 1.69 5.05
C ALA A 210 4.36 0.26 4.61
N GLU A 211 5.64 -0.02 4.32
CA GLU A 211 6.00 -1.36 3.87
C GLU A 211 5.93 -2.37 5.03
N ALA A 212 5.53 -3.60 4.70
CA ALA A 212 5.53 -4.70 5.65
C ALA A 212 6.97 -5.10 6.03
N ARG A 213 7.19 -5.38 7.31
CA ARG A 213 8.50 -5.73 7.88
C ARG A 213 8.39 -6.92 8.82
N PRO A 214 9.49 -7.66 9.06
CA PRO A 214 9.51 -8.79 10.00
C PRO A 214 9.59 -8.36 11.47
N GLU A 215 9.74 -7.05 11.77
CA GLU A 215 9.88 -6.51 13.13
C GLU A 215 9.09 -5.19 13.29
N PRO A 216 8.58 -4.87 14.50
CA PRO A 216 7.97 -3.57 14.81
C PRO A 216 8.96 -2.41 14.65
N HIS A 217 8.48 -1.23 14.22
CA HIS A 217 9.35 -0.09 13.90
C HIS A 217 8.76 1.25 14.36
N ASP A 218 9.64 2.20 14.70
CA ASP A 218 9.29 3.54 15.20
C ASP A 218 9.73 4.69 14.25
N GLN A 219 10.53 4.43 13.21
CA GLN A 219 10.99 5.44 12.26
C GLN A 219 10.20 5.38 10.93
N TRP A 220 9.34 6.37 10.70
CA TRP A 220 8.43 6.41 9.54
C TRP A 220 8.92 7.15 8.27
N PRO A 221 9.98 8.02 8.28
CA PRO A 221 10.25 8.85 7.10
C PRO A 221 11.08 8.16 6.00
N VAL A 222 11.75 7.03 6.30
CA VAL A 222 12.61 6.33 5.33
C VAL A 222 11.90 5.07 4.84
N PRO A 223 11.64 4.96 3.51
CA PRO A 223 11.08 3.75 2.92
C PRO A 223 11.95 2.53 3.26
N SER A 224 11.29 1.43 3.62
CA SER A 224 11.94 0.16 3.99
C SER A 224 12.60 -0.55 2.81
N TYR A 225 12.14 -0.22 1.62
CA TYR A 225 12.32 -1.00 0.42
C TYR A 225 12.80 -0.11 -0.71
N GLY A 226 13.80 -0.60 -1.44
CA GLY A 226 14.23 -0.03 -2.70
C GLY A 226 15.01 1.27 -2.61
N VAL A 227 15.39 1.74 -1.41
CA VAL A 227 16.33 2.85 -1.24
C VAL A 227 17.74 2.36 -1.53
N ASP A 228 18.44 3.04 -2.44
CA ASP A 228 19.79 2.66 -2.87
C ASP A 228 20.87 3.54 -2.21
N ALA A 229 20.54 4.79 -1.84
CA ALA A 229 21.37 5.63 -0.98
C ALA A 229 20.52 6.54 -0.08
N LEU A 230 21.05 6.89 1.11
CA LEU A 230 20.39 7.71 2.13
C LEU A 230 21.42 8.58 2.86
N THR A 231 21.10 9.84 3.11
CA THR A 231 21.89 10.74 3.96
C THR A 231 21.02 11.73 4.73
N ARG A 232 21.65 12.46 5.65
CA ARG A 232 21.09 13.66 6.28
C ARG A 232 21.88 14.87 5.86
N ASP A 233 21.19 15.97 5.57
CA ASP A 233 21.87 17.25 5.37
C ASP A 233 22.27 17.90 6.71
N ALA A 234 22.92 19.06 6.64
CA ALA A 234 23.39 19.79 7.83
C ALA A 234 22.26 20.21 8.80
N ALA A 235 21.01 20.29 8.33
CA ALA A 235 19.84 20.56 9.17
C ALA A 235 19.18 19.27 9.70
N GLY A 236 19.77 18.10 9.41
CA GLY A 236 19.26 16.79 9.83
C GLY A 236 18.11 16.25 8.98
N ARG A 237 17.75 16.91 7.86
CA ARG A 237 16.65 16.50 6.98
C ARG A 237 17.07 15.25 6.18
N MET A 238 16.12 14.35 5.94
CA MET A 238 16.40 13.08 5.24
C MET A 238 16.39 13.26 3.73
N TRP A 239 17.42 12.72 3.09
CA TRP A 239 17.51 12.60 1.64
C TRP A 239 17.77 11.16 1.27
N TRP A 240 17.01 10.60 0.34
CA TRP A 240 17.25 9.27 -0.19
C TRP A 240 16.99 9.24 -1.68
N VAL A 241 17.65 8.33 -2.38
CA VAL A 241 17.46 8.07 -3.80
C VAL A 241 17.32 6.57 -4.03
N ALA A 242 16.43 6.22 -4.95
CA ALA A 242 16.14 4.87 -5.39
C ALA A 242 16.16 4.85 -6.93
N ALA A 243 17.11 4.13 -7.52
CA ALA A 243 17.26 3.97 -8.96
C ALA A 243 17.97 2.65 -9.26
N GLU A 244 17.37 1.81 -10.12
CA GLU A 244 17.90 0.45 -10.36
C GLU A 244 19.35 0.45 -10.88
N TRP A 245 19.72 1.47 -11.67
CA TRP A 245 21.07 1.58 -12.22
C TRP A 245 22.15 1.77 -11.14
N LEU A 246 21.81 2.35 -9.99
CA LEU A 246 22.74 2.51 -8.86
C LEU A 246 23.20 1.16 -8.30
N ARG A 247 22.38 0.11 -8.41
CA ARG A 247 22.69 -1.24 -7.88
C ARG A 247 23.81 -1.95 -8.62
N ALA A 248 24.10 -1.50 -9.85
CA ALA A 248 25.22 -1.97 -10.64
C ALA A 248 26.50 -1.16 -10.39
N HIS A 249 26.47 -0.19 -9.46
CA HIS A 249 27.56 0.73 -9.19
C HIS A 249 27.99 0.70 -7.72
N GLU A 250 29.19 1.22 -7.44
CA GLU A 250 29.69 1.40 -6.08
C GLU A 250 28.78 2.32 -5.26
N PRO A 251 28.54 2.04 -3.96
CA PRO A 251 27.66 2.85 -3.10
C PRO A 251 28.02 4.35 -3.08
N ALA A 252 29.30 4.68 -3.28
CA ALA A 252 29.77 6.07 -3.36
C ALA A 252 29.14 6.87 -4.52
N VAL A 253 28.66 6.22 -5.59
CA VAL A 253 27.95 6.88 -6.69
C VAL A 253 26.62 7.47 -6.20
N GLY A 254 25.84 6.68 -5.45
CA GLY A 254 24.58 7.16 -4.86
C GLY A 254 24.80 8.29 -3.85
N MET A 255 25.87 8.21 -3.05
CA MET A 255 26.22 9.28 -2.11
C MET A 255 26.60 10.58 -2.81
N ARG A 256 27.36 10.52 -3.91
CA ARG A 256 27.67 11.71 -4.73
C ARG A 256 26.43 12.32 -5.38
N LEU A 257 25.49 11.49 -5.83
CA LEU A 257 24.23 11.98 -6.37
C LEU A 257 23.41 12.70 -5.30
N LEU A 258 23.34 12.17 -4.07
CA LEU A 258 22.69 12.84 -2.94
C LEU A 258 23.39 14.15 -2.55
N GLU A 259 24.71 14.17 -2.54
CA GLU A 259 25.48 15.41 -2.30
C GLU A 259 25.13 16.46 -3.36
N LEU A 260 25.13 16.07 -4.64
CA LEU A 260 24.74 16.93 -5.76
C LEU A 260 23.32 17.48 -5.60
N MET A 261 22.36 16.62 -5.23
CA MET A 261 20.98 17.04 -4.94
C MET A 261 20.92 18.08 -3.82
N ILE A 262 21.69 17.90 -2.75
CA ILE A 262 21.70 18.81 -1.60
C ILE A 262 22.36 20.15 -1.96
N THR A 263 23.45 20.14 -2.73
CA THR A 263 24.26 21.33 -2.98
C THR A 263 23.84 22.14 -4.21
N ASP A 264 23.30 21.49 -5.25
CA ASP A 264 22.94 22.10 -6.54
C ASP A 264 21.46 21.95 -6.88
N GLY A 265 20.64 21.47 -5.94
CA GLY A 265 19.20 21.34 -6.10
C GLY A 265 18.51 22.65 -6.43
N ARG A 266 17.77 22.68 -7.53
CA ARG A 266 17.01 23.85 -8.01
C ARG A 266 15.57 23.45 -8.24
N GLY A 267 14.65 24.28 -7.74
CA GLY A 267 13.24 24.19 -8.07
C GLY A 267 12.94 24.76 -9.45
N GLY A 268 11.91 24.23 -10.09
CA GLY A 268 11.39 24.69 -11.37
C GLY A 268 9.90 24.45 -11.50
N THR A 269 9.32 25.02 -12.54
CA THR A 269 7.91 24.81 -12.89
C THR A 269 7.81 23.53 -13.71
N GLY A 270 7.25 22.47 -13.13
CA GLY A 270 6.99 21.23 -13.86
C GLY A 270 5.59 21.25 -14.48
N TRP A 271 4.84 20.16 -14.31
CA TRP A 271 3.60 19.91 -15.04
C TRP A 271 2.41 19.68 -14.13
N PRO A 272 1.27 20.35 -14.37
CA PRO A 272 0.01 20.00 -13.72
C PRO A 272 -0.35 18.52 -13.99
N GLY A 273 -0.84 17.82 -12.97
CA GLY A 273 -1.25 16.42 -13.11
C GLY A 273 -0.08 15.42 -13.12
N ALA A 274 1.08 15.77 -12.57
CA ALA A 274 2.26 14.89 -12.51
C ALA A 274 2.00 13.53 -11.84
N VAL A 275 0.95 13.38 -11.03
CA VAL A 275 0.53 12.09 -10.46
C VAL A 275 0.27 11.03 -11.54
N ASP A 276 -0.32 11.42 -12.68
CA ASP A 276 -0.58 10.49 -13.79
C ASP A 276 0.71 10.17 -14.55
N LEU A 277 1.59 11.17 -14.74
CA LEU A 277 2.95 10.94 -15.27
C LEU A 277 3.73 9.97 -14.38
N HIS A 278 3.64 10.11 -13.05
CA HIS A 278 4.29 9.20 -12.11
C HIS A 278 3.78 7.76 -12.29
N ALA A 279 2.46 7.57 -12.39
CA ALA A 279 1.86 6.27 -12.65
C ALA A 279 2.38 5.66 -13.96
N TYR A 280 2.39 6.44 -15.03
CA TYR A 280 2.93 6.06 -16.33
C TYR A 280 4.41 5.65 -16.24
N LEU A 281 5.27 6.47 -15.63
CA LEU A 281 6.70 6.20 -15.50
C LEU A 281 6.98 4.93 -14.68
N MET A 282 6.26 4.73 -13.58
CA MET A 282 6.38 3.51 -12.76
C MET A 282 5.94 2.25 -13.50
N ALA A 283 4.98 2.36 -14.43
CA ALA A 283 4.54 1.27 -15.28
C ALA A 283 5.52 0.99 -16.43
N ALA A 284 5.94 2.04 -17.15
CA ALA A 284 6.84 1.96 -18.29
C ALA A 284 8.26 1.53 -17.89
N ARG A 285 8.71 1.95 -16.69
CA ARG A 285 10.05 1.68 -16.14
C ARG A 285 11.18 2.00 -17.12
N PRO A 286 11.24 3.24 -17.66
CA PRO A 286 12.33 3.62 -18.55
C PRO A 286 13.68 3.53 -17.82
N GLU A 287 14.76 3.32 -18.57
CA GLU A 287 16.11 3.30 -18.01
C GLU A 287 16.42 4.64 -17.32
N GLY A 288 16.99 4.57 -16.12
CA GLY A 288 17.24 5.76 -15.30
C GLY A 288 16.05 6.22 -14.46
N LEU A 289 14.91 5.51 -14.48
CA LEU A 289 13.78 5.79 -13.59
C LEU A 289 14.26 5.87 -12.15
N THR A 290 13.91 6.97 -11.50
CA THR A 290 14.38 7.34 -10.17
C THR A 290 13.22 7.85 -9.33
N THR A 291 13.18 7.43 -8.07
CA THR A 291 12.40 8.08 -7.01
C THR A 291 13.35 8.60 -5.95
N ALA A 292 13.05 9.77 -5.37
CA ALA A 292 13.91 10.33 -4.33
C ALA A 292 13.12 11.23 -3.37
N ALA A 293 13.60 11.37 -2.13
CA ALA A 293 13.17 12.42 -1.22
C ALA A 293 14.05 13.67 -1.34
N LEU A 294 13.41 14.82 -1.13
CA LEU A 294 13.96 16.16 -1.31
C LEU A 294 14.01 16.91 0.03
N GLY A 295 14.50 16.26 1.08
CA GLY A 295 14.45 16.80 2.44
C GLY A 295 13.00 17.02 2.89
N ASP A 296 12.67 18.27 3.24
CA ASP A 296 11.31 18.66 3.65
C ASP A 296 10.41 19.06 2.46
N GLN A 297 10.95 19.11 1.24
CA GLN A 297 10.20 19.46 0.02
C GLN A 297 9.36 18.30 -0.51
N GLY A 298 9.43 17.13 0.13
CA GLY A 298 8.66 15.95 -0.24
C GLY A 298 9.49 14.95 -1.02
N TRP A 299 8.92 14.39 -2.08
CA TRP A 299 9.53 13.36 -2.90
C TRP A 299 9.09 13.52 -4.36
N GLY A 300 9.82 12.92 -5.28
CA GLY A 300 9.46 12.97 -6.69
C GLY A 300 9.79 11.70 -7.46
N VAL A 301 9.31 11.65 -8.71
CA VAL A 301 9.59 10.60 -9.69
C VAL A 301 10.17 11.24 -10.95
N GLY A 302 11.21 10.65 -11.51
CA GLY A 302 11.80 11.15 -12.73
C GLY A 302 13.02 10.35 -13.14
N CYS A 303 14.08 11.03 -13.57
CA CYS A 303 15.28 10.44 -14.14
C CYS A 303 16.52 10.80 -13.32
N SER A 304 17.47 9.89 -13.22
CA SER A 304 18.83 10.20 -12.79
C SER A 304 19.86 9.42 -13.59
N ASP A 305 21.08 9.95 -13.60
CA ASP A 305 22.30 9.31 -14.09
C ASP A 305 23.49 9.75 -13.19
N PRO A 306 24.73 9.30 -13.45
CA PRO A 306 25.87 9.72 -12.62
C PRO A 306 26.16 11.23 -12.60
N GLY A 307 25.65 11.99 -13.57
CA GLY A 307 25.91 13.42 -13.73
C GLY A 307 24.79 14.34 -13.23
N GLY A 308 23.58 13.83 -13.00
CA GLY A 308 22.47 14.64 -12.54
C GLY A 308 21.17 13.89 -12.28
N VAL A 309 20.16 14.65 -11.85
CA VAL A 309 18.82 14.14 -11.53
C VAL A 309 17.77 15.19 -11.85
N ALA A 310 16.63 14.74 -12.33
CA ALA A 310 15.43 15.53 -12.54
C ALA A 310 14.21 14.76 -12.04
N LEU A 311 13.38 15.39 -11.20
CA LEU A 311 12.25 14.75 -10.53
C LEU A 311 11.04 15.66 -10.58
N ALA A 312 9.89 15.13 -10.94
CA ALA A 312 8.61 15.78 -10.75
C ALA A 312 8.05 15.42 -9.37
N GLY A 313 7.63 16.43 -8.61
CA GLY A 313 6.86 16.26 -7.38
C GLY A 313 5.38 15.96 -7.67
N PRO A 314 4.63 15.38 -6.73
CA PRO A 314 3.20 15.09 -6.91
C PRO A 314 2.34 16.32 -7.23
N SER A 315 2.78 17.51 -6.81
CA SER A 315 2.12 18.78 -7.09
C SER A 315 2.48 19.36 -8.46
N GLY A 316 3.40 18.72 -9.18
CA GLY A 316 3.88 19.17 -10.49
C GLY A 316 5.06 20.13 -10.41
N ASP A 317 5.61 20.39 -9.24
CA ASP A 317 6.90 21.06 -9.08
C ASP A 317 8.04 20.21 -9.68
N LEU A 318 9.03 20.86 -10.28
CA LEU A 318 10.21 20.19 -10.82
C LEU A 318 11.38 20.44 -9.87
N PHE A 319 12.18 19.40 -9.65
CA PHE A 319 13.47 19.47 -8.98
C PHE A 319 14.55 18.99 -9.93
N VAL A 320 15.62 19.76 -10.10
CA VAL A 320 16.79 19.38 -10.90
C VAL A 320 18.09 19.62 -10.13
N ALA A 321 19.09 18.79 -10.35
CA ALA A 321 20.46 19.00 -9.87
C ALA A 321 21.47 18.40 -10.84
N GLY A 322 22.61 19.07 -11.05
CA GLY A 322 23.67 18.59 -11.92
C GLY A 322 23.47 18.88 -13.41
N ALA A 323 24.02 17.99 -14.23
CA ALA A 323 24.01 18.10 -15.69
C ALA A 323 22.58 18.01 -16.27
N PRO A 324 22.30 18.68 -17.41
CA PRO A 324 20.95 18.78 -17.96
C PRO A 324 20.39 17.46 -18.52
N ALA A 325 21.22 16.45 -18.75
CA ALA A 325 20.83 15.20 -19.42
C ALA A 325 19.63 14.49 -18.75
N ALA A 326 19.56 14.48 -17.41
CA ALA A 326 18.43 13.90 -16.68
C ALA A 326 17.14 14.70 -16.89
N ALA A 327 17.24 16.03 -16.99
CA ALA A 327 16.10 16.91 -17.26
C ALA A 327 15.60 16.73 -18.69
N ASP A 328 16.50 16.72 -19.67
CA ASP A 328 16.16 16.48 -21.08
C ASP A 328 15.45 15.14 -21.29
N ARG A 329 15.89 14.09 -20.57
CA ARG A 329 15.23 12.77 -20.59
C ARG A 329 13.85 12.81 -19.97
N LEU A 330 13.69 13.46 -18.81
CA LEU A 330 12.39 13.57 -18.15
C LEU A 330 11.39 14.35 -19.00
N ASP A 331 11.84 15.43 -19.66
CA ASP A 331 11.04 16.20 -20.62
C ASP A 331 10.60 15.33 -21.81
N GLY A 332 11.51 14.50 -22.34
CA GLY A 332 11.21 13.52 -23.38
C GLY A 332 10.15 12.51 -22.95
N TRP A 333 10.26 11.96 -21.74
CA TRP A 333 9.24 11.04 -21.21
C TRP A 333 7.90 11.72 -20.98
N ALA A 334 7.90 12.98 -20.52
CA ALA A 334 6.69 13.77 -20.34
C ALA A 334 6.01 14.08 -21.69
N LEU A 335 6.79 14.29 -22.75
CA LEU A 335 6.28 14.44 -24.12
C LEU A 335 5.65 13.13 -24.60
N GLU A 336 6.35 11.99 -24.49
CA GLU A 336 5.81 10.68 -24.89
C GLU A 336 4.50 10.36 -24.14
N TRP A 337 4.47 10.60 -22.83
CA TRP A 337 3.27 10.43 -22.02
C TRP A 337 2.08 11.26 -22.55
N ARG A 338 2.32 12.51 -22.97
CA ARG A 338 1.27 13.36 -23.57
C ARG A 338 0.81 12.86 -24.92
N GLU A 339 1.73 12.41 -25.77
CA GLU A 339 1.42 11.84 -27.09
C GLU A 339 0.58 10.57 -26.97
N ARG A 340 0.76 9.81 -25.88
CA ARG A 340 -0.08 8.64 -25.53
C ARG A 340 -1.42 9.00 -24.89
N GLY A 341 -1.81 10.26 -24.87
CA GLY A 341 -3.09 10.70 -24.33
C GLY A 341 -3.11 10.85 -22.80
N ARG A 342 -1.95 10.94 -22.15
CA ARG A 342 -1.78 11.13 -20.71
C ARG A 342 -2.39 10.01 -19.85
N PRO A 343 -2.05 8.72 -20.09
CA PRO A 343 -2.56 7.64 -19.27
C PRO A 343 -2.20 7.85 -17.80
N GLY A 344 -3.20 7.72 -16.94
CA GLY A 344 -3.07 7.76 -15.48
C GLY A 344 -3.21 6.37 -14.86
N MET A 345 -3.27 6.32 -13.52
CA MET A 345 -3.30 5.03 -12.79
C MET A 345 -4.49 4.13 -13.20
N ALA A 346 -5.64 4.73 -13.52
CA ALA A 346 -6.84 3.99 -13.91
C ALA A 346 -6.74 3.35 -15.31
N ASP A 347 -5.86 3.86 -16.16
CA ASP A 347 -5.64 3.36 -17.52
C ASP A 347 -4.63 2.20 -17.56
N LEU A 348 -3.88 2.00 -16.47
CA LEU A 348 -2.86 0.98 -16.38
C LEU A 348 -3.47 -0.41 -16.22
N VAL A 349 -2.96 -1.38 -17.00
CA VAL A 349 -3.42 -2.77 -16.94
C VAL A 349 -2.49 -3.59 -16.05
N PRO A 350 -2.95 -4.07 -14.86
CA PRO A 350 -2.09 -4.85 -13.98
C PRO A 350 -1.78 -6.24 -14.56
N ARG A 351 -0.54 -6.69 -14.40
CA ARG A 351 -0.04 -8.00 -14.79
C ARG A 351 0.66 -8.68 -13.63
N LEU A 352 0.19 -9.88 -13.30
CA LEU A 352 0.73 -10.69 -12.22
C LEU A 352 1.84 -11.60 -12.72
N HIS A 353 2.95 -11.65 -11.96
CA HIS A 353 4.08 -12.51 -12.25
C HIS A 353 4.42 -13.32 -11.01
N ARG A 354 4.34 -14.66 -11.11
CA ARG A 354 4.73 -15.54 -10.01
C ARG A 354 6.24 -15.44 -9.76
N ARG A 355 6.65 -15.24 -8.51
CA ARG A 355 8.06 -15.19 -8.08
C ARG A 355 8.21 -15.81 -6.70
N GLY A 356 8.80 -17.01 -6.65
CA GLY A 356 8.96 -17.75 -5.40
C GLY A 356 7.60 -18.01 -4.73
N THR A 357 7.47 -17.62 -3.46
CA THR A 357 6.25 -17.79 -2.65
C THR A 357 5.31 -16.59 -2.71
N GLY A 358 5.28 -15.85 -3.82
CA GLY A 358 4.40 -14.70 -3.98
C GLY A 358 4.27 -14.21 -5.42
N TRP A 359 3.61 -13.06 -5.55
CA TRP A 359 3.28 -12.46 -6.84
C TRP A 359 3.76 -11.01 -6.93
N ASP A 360 4.53 -10.72 -7.97
CA ASP A 360 4.80 -9.35 -8.37
C ASP A 360 3.62 -8.80 -9.15
N VAL A 361 3.26 -7.55 -8.88
CA VAL A 361 2.35 -6.79 -9.74
C VAL A 361 3.18 -5.87 -10.59
N ARG A 362 2.98 -5.94 -11.91
CA ARG A 362 3.47 -4.94 -12.86
C ARG A 362 2.27 -4.25 -13.49
N ALA A 363 2.49 -3.10 -14.11
CA ALA A 363 1.49 -2.43 -14.93
C ALA A 363 1.97 -2.43 -16.38
N ALA A 364 1.05 -2.62 -17.31
CA ALA A 364 1.26 -2.30 -18.71
C ALA A 364 0.63 -0.95 -19.00
N VAL A 365 1.37 -0.12 -19.73
CA VAL A 365 0.83 1.10 -20.34
C VAL A 365 -0.01 0.70 -21.57
N PRO A 366 -1.22 1.25 -21.74
CA PRO A 366 -2.07 0.99 -22.90
C PRO A 366 -1.48 1.46 -24.24
#